data_AF-A0A954FJG2-F1
#
_entry.id   AF-A0A954FJG2-F1
#
_cell.length_a   1.000
_cell.length_b   1.000
_cell.length_c   1.000
_cell.angle_alpha   90.00
_cell.angle_beta   90.00
_cell.angle_gamma   90.00
#
_symmetry.space_group_name_H-M   'P 1'
#
loop_
_entity.id
_entity.type
_entity.pdbx_description
1 polymer ?
#
loop_
_entity_poly.entity_id
_entity_poly.type
_entity_poly.pdbx_seq_one_letter_code
_entity_poly.pdbx_strand_id
1 'polypeptide(L)'
;MRLMTIFSAVLFAVSTATCHGQVHGWHTAYEQARSAAEPGSQPVLIHFHAWYCGPCQRMDREVFADPQVQQALADGIASVKVDVTHEPDLASRCGATSVPRDVVMFPDGTIETLNVGYMQKSQYLNLLREISERGKRFAVPKPVDPAPPSTIAASPLTDSRSTPKAENSDSRPSVVVNEAAEPSIDPPLIGLEGFCPVLLHDQRIWTAGNDKITADYRGVRYTFASEGNREQFLKNPSLYAPQDLGCDAVVLTDTQRAVTGSIRFGAFFDGHLYLFQSPENRDQFKQNPLKFARIRSALRVDQIEGTRFQ
;
A
#
# COMPACT_ATOMS: atom_id res chain seq x y z
N MET A 1 -26.75 10.32 -61.77
CA MET A 1 -26.42 11.31 -60.71
C MET A 1 -27.36 11.02 -59.54
N ARG A 2 -26.95 10.54 -58.37
CA ARG A 2 -25.71 10.77 -57.62
C ARG A 2 -25.26 9.50 -56.89
N LEU A 3 -23.95 9.29 -56.93
CA LEU A 3 -23.17 8.28 -56.24
C LEU A 3 -22.93 8.77 -54.80
N MET A 4 -23.23 7.97 -53.78
CA MET A 4 -22.77 8.24 -52.40
C MET A 4 -22.05 7.01 -51.87
N THR A 5 -20.74 7.01 -52.09
CA THR A 5 -19.73 6.16 -51.47
C THR A 5 -19.57 6.58 -50.01
N ILE A 6 -19.86 5.67 -49.07
CA ILE A 6 -19.53 5.86 -47.66
C ILE A 6 -18.20 5.14 -47.41
N PHE A 7 -17.16 5.93 -47.14
CA PHE A 7 -15.83 5.48 -46.72
C PHE A 7 -15.93 4.93 -45.29
N SER A 8 -15.88 3.61 -45.15
CA SER A 8 -15.77 2.96 -43.84
C SER A 8 -14.31 3.03 -43.38
N ALA A 9 -13.98 4.00 -42.54
CA ALA A 9 -12.69 4.09 -41.86
C ALA A 9 -12.61 2.98 -40.79
N VAL A 10 -12.00 1.85 -41.14
CA VAL A 10 -11.62 0.82 -40.17
C VAL A 10 -10.43 1.35 -39.38
N LEU A 11 -10.71 1.88 -38.19
CA LEU A 11 -9.68 2.18 -37.19
C LEU A 11 -9.11 0.85 -36.68
N PHE A 12 -7.93 0.46 -37.17
CA PHE A 12 -7.14 -0.60 -36.54
C PHE A 12 -6.63 -0.07 -35.19
N ALA A 13 -7.28 -0.46 -34.10
CA ALA A 13 -6.73 -0.33 -32.78
C ALA A 13 -5.50 -1.24 -32.68
N VAL A 14 -4.31 -0.65 -32.84
CA VAL A 14 -3.05 -1.30 -32.49
C VAL A 14 -2.98 -1.33 -30.97
N SER A 15 -3.55 -2.38 -30.36
CA SER A 15 -3.28 -2.72 -28.97
C SER A 15 -1.81 -3.11 -28.86
N THR A 16 -0.98 -2.19 -28.38
CA THR A 16 0.34 -2.54 -27.85
C THR A 16 0.11 -3.31 -26.56
N ALA A 17 -0.15 -4.61 -26.68
CA ALA A 17 -0.01 -5.53 -25.56
C ALA A 17 1.48 -5.57 -25.24
N THR A 18 1.90 -4.80 -24.23
CA THR A 18 3.22 -4.92 -23.64
C THR A 18 3.29 -6.31 -23.01
N CYS A 19 3.80 -7.28 -23.78
CA CYS A 19 4.21 -8.59 -23.33
C CYS A 19 5.33 -8.40 -22.30
N HIS A 20 4.96 -8.14 -21.04
CA HIS A 20 5.87 -8.26 -19.92
C HIS A 20 6.10 -9.76 -19.71
N GLY A 21 7.33 -10.20 -20.02
CA GLY A 21 7.72 -11.61 -20.06
C GLY A 21 7.55 -12.29 -18.70
N GLN A 22 6.38 -12.87 -18.47
CA GLN A 22 6.17 -13.85 -17.41
C GLN A 22 6.40 -15.24 -18.01
N VAL A 23 7.26 -16.03 -17.38
CA VAL A 23 7.43 -17.45 -17.72
C VAL A 23 6.74 -18.24 -16.63
N HIS A 24 5.69 -18.98 -16.99
CA HIS A 24 4.95 -19.84 -16.07
C HIS A 24 4.38 -19.10 -14.83
N GLY A 25 3.92 -17.85 -15.01
CA GLY A 25 3.35 -17.03 -13.92
C GLY A 25 4.38 -16.29 -13.06
N TRP A 26 5.68 -16.48 -13.33
CA TRP A 26 6.78 -15.81 -12.63
C TRP A 26 7.36 -14.69 -13.46
N HIS A 27 7.57 -13.53 -12.83
CA HIS A 27 8.47 -12.49 -13.33
C HIS A 27 9.94 -12.89 -13.09
N THR A 28 10.83 -12.32 -13.89
CA THR A 28 12.30 -12.55 -13.77
C THR A 28 13.04 -11.35 -13.21
N ALA A 29 12.36 -10.24 -12.96
CA ALA A 29 12.93 -9.04 -12.35
C ALA A 29 12.03 -8.56 -11.21
N TYR A 30 12.64 -8.22 -10.08
CA TYR A 30 11.93 -7.79 -8.87
C TYR A 30 11.05 -6.55 -9.11
N GLU A 31 11.58 -5.55 -9.81
CA GLU A 31 10.83 -4.34 -10.14
C GLU A 31 9.59 -4.63 -10.98
N GLN A 32 9.67 -5.59 -11.92
CA GLN A 32 8.52 -5.96 -12.75
C GLN A 32 7.40 -6.59 -11.92
N ALA A 33 7.72 -7.46 -10.97
CA ALA A 33 6.70 -8.02 -10.08
C ALA A 33 6.14 -7.00 -9.09
N ARG A 34 6.98 -6.09 -8.59
CA ARG A 34 6.53 -5.00 -7.72
C ARG A 34 5.61 -4.04 -8.46
N SER A 35 5.89 -3.73 -9.74
CA SER A 35 5.03 -2.90 -10.57
C SER A 35 3.77 -3.62 -11.04
N ALA A 36 3.83 -4.94 -11.23
CA ALA A 36 2.67 -5.76 -11.58
C ALA A 36 1.74 -6.02 -10.39
N ALA A 37 2.28 -6.00 -9.16
CA ALA A 37 1.46 -5.90 -7.96
C ALA A 37 0.80 -4.52 -7.93
N GLU A 38 -0.51 -4.49 -8.19
CA GLU A 38 -1.34 -3.30 -7.99
C GLU A 38 -1.02 -2.70 -6.60
N PRO A 39 -0.50 -1.45 -6.53
CA PRO A 39 0.00 -0.87 -5.29
C PRO A 39 -1.03 -1.00 -4.16
N GLY A 40 -0.69 -1.77 -3.14
CA GLY A 40 -1.54 -1.94 -1.95
C GLY A 40 -2.66 -2.97 -2.06
N SER A 41 -2.65 -3.89 -3.04
CA SER A 41 -3.70 -4.93 -3.13
C SER A 41 -3.24 -6.37 -3.26
N GLN A 42 -2.07 -6.66 -3.84
CA GLN A 42 -1.58 -8.03 -4.03
C GLN A 42 -0.25 -8.28 -3.29
N PRO A 43 -0.11 -9.39 -2.55
CA PRO A 43 1.19 -9.80 -2.02
C PRO A 43 2.16 -10.14 -3.16
N VAL A 44 3.44 -9.81 -2.94
CA VAL A 44 4.56 -10.16 -3.81
C VAL A 44 5.30 -11.34 -3.21
N LEU A 45 5.27 -12.49 -3.87
CA LEU A 45 6.07 -13.66 -3.53
C LEU A 45 7.40 -13.64 -4.29
N ILE A 46 8.51 -13.63 -3.56
CA ILE A 46 9.88 -13.61 -4.06
C ILE A 46 10.53 -14.96 -3.79
N HIS A 47 10.87 -15.68 -4.85
CA HIS A 47 11.66 -16.91 -4.78
C HIS A 47 13.12 -16.63 -5.13
N PHE A 48 13.99 -16.65 -4.13
CA PHE A 48 15.43 -16.51 -4.32
C PHE A 48 16.07 -17.85 -4.70
N HIS A 49 16.80 -17.85 -5.80
CA HIS A 49 17.48 -19.02 -6.35
C HIS A 49 18.89 -18.69 -6.85
N ALA A 50 19.62 -19.71 -7.30
CA ALA A 50 20.85 -19.56 -8.07
C ALA A 50 20.89 -20.64 -9.16
N TRP A 51 21.56 -20.38 -10.29
CA TRP A 51 21.67 -21.35 -11.38
C TRP A 51 22.35 -22.67 -10.94
N TYR A 52 23.27 -22.62 -9.98
CA TYR A 52 23.99 -23.77 -9.45
C TYR A 52 23.25 -24.50 -8.31
N CYS A 53 22.03 -24.09 -7.97
CA CYS A 53 21.26 -24.64 -6.87
C CYS A 53 20.43 -25.86 -7.30
N GLY A 54 20.92 -27.07 -7.02
CA GLY A 54 20.21 -28.32 -7.33
C GLY A 54 18.79 -28.41 -6.75
N PRO A 55 18.56 -28.08 -5.46
CA PRO A 55 17.22 -28.07 -4.89
C PRO A 55 16.27 -27.06 -5.56
N CYS A 56 16.77 -25.91 -6.00
CA CYS A 56 15.99 -24.90 -6.72
C CYS A 56 15.50 -25.46 -8.07
N GLN A 57 16.41 -26.08 -8.83
CA GLN A 57 16.07 -26.75 -10.10
C GLN A 57 15.06 -27.90 -9.90
N ARG A 58 15.07 -28.55 -8.74
CA ARG A 58 14.07 -29.57 -8.39
C ARG A 58 12.69 -28.95 -8.13
N MET A 59 12.62 -27.84 -7.38
CA MET A 59 11.36 -27.10 -7.19
C MET A 59 10.79 -26.59 -8.52
N ASP A 60 11.64 -26.10 -9.42
CA ASP A 60 11.22 -25.66 -10.76
C ASP A 60 10.48 -26.76 -11.52
N ARG A 61 11.00 -27.99 -11.51
CA ARG A 61 10.42 -29.12 -12.24
C ARG A 61 9.20 -29.74 -11.55
N GLU A 62 9.25 -29.89 -10.23
CA GLU A 62 8.26 -30.68 -9.47
C GLU A 62 7.13 -29.84 -8.87
N VAL A 63 7.35 -28.53 -8.73
CA VAL A 63 6.44 -27.62 -8.02
C VAL A 63 5.99 -26.48 -8.93
N PHE A 64 6.91 -25.65 -9.44
CA PHE A 64 6.54 -24.42 -10.15
C PHE A 64 6.03 -24.66 -11.58
N ALA A 65 6.43 -25.76 -12.21
CA ALA A 65 5.88 -26.20 -13.49
C ALA A 65 4.45 -26.79 -13.38
N ASP A 66 3.97 -27.08 -12.17
CA ASP A 66 2.67 -27.70 -11.98
C ASP A 66 1.51 -26.72 -12.23
N PRO A 67 0.49 -27.10 -13.04
CA PRO A 67 -0.63 -26.21 -13.36
C PRO A 67 -1.42 -25.71 -12.14
N GLN A 68 -1.52 -26.49 -11.06
CA GLN A 68 -2.25 -26.06 -9.86
C GLN A 68 -1.48 -24.95 -9.13
N VAL A 69 -0.15 -25.02 -9.12
CA VAL A 69 0.70 -23.98 -8.52
C VAL A 69 0.64 -22.72 -9.37
N GLN A 70 0.71 -22.84 -10.69
CA GLN A 70 0.59 -21.70 -11.60
C GLN A 70 -0.76 -20.98 -11.46
N GLN A 71 -1.85 -21.76 -11.35
CA GLN A 71 -3.19 -21.20 -11.14
C GLN A 71 -3.31 -20.48 -9.79
N ALA A 72 -2.73 -21.04 -8.73
CA ALA A 72 -2.74 -20.42 -7.40
C ALA A 72 -1.91 -19.11 -7.35
N LEU A 73 -0.79 -19.04 -8.08
CA LEU A 73 -0.02 -17.80 -8.22
C LEU A 73 -0.82 -16.74 -8.98
N ALA A 74 -1.47 -17.12 -10.08
CA ALA A 74 -2.32 -16.21 -10.84
C ALA A 74 -3.53 -15.68 -10.04
N ASP A 75 -3.95 -16.38 -8.98
CA ASP A 75 -5.07 -16.01 -8.11
C ASP A 75 -4.65 -15.07 -6.97
N GLY A 76 -4.23 -13.87 -7.35
CA GLY A 76 -4.02 -12.75 -6.43
C GLY A 76 -2.65 -12.70 -5.76
N ILE A 77 -1.61 -13.29 -6.36
CA ILE A 77 -0.22 -13.18 -5.89
C ILE A 77 0.67 -12.72 -7.06
N ALA A 78 1.37 -11.61 -6.90
CA ALA A 78 2.44 -11.25 -7.82
C ALA A 78 3.67 -12.08 -7.50
N SER A 79 4.22 -12.84 -8.46
CA SER A 79 5.31 -13.78 -8.16
C SER A 79 6.58 -13.51 -8.98
N VAL A 80 7.75 -13.58 -8.35
CA VAL A 80 9.05 -13.32 -8.99
C VAL A 80 10.13 -14.30 -8.55
N LYS A 81 10.93 -14.74 -9.52
CA LYS A 81 12.18 -15.47 -9.26
C LYS A 81 13.36 -14.51 -9.35
N VAL A 82 14.20 -14.50 -8.32
CA VAL A 82 15.36 -13.63 -8.22
C VAL A 82 16.62 -14.47 -8.09
N ASP A 83 17.57 -14.26 -9.01
CA ASP A 83 18.89 -14.89 -8.93
C ASP A 83 19.79 -14.11 -7.97
N VAL A 84 20.18 -14.74 -6.87
CA VAL A 84 21.03 -14.13 -5.83
C VAL A 84 22.42 -13.78 -6.32
N THR A 85 22.87 -14.34 -7.45
CA THR A 85 24.16 -14.00 -8.07
C THR A 85 24.13 -12.68 -8.83
N HIS A 86 22.95 -12.28 -9.29
CA HIS A 86 22.74 -10.99 -9.96
C HIS A 86 22.21 -9.93 -8.99
N GLU A 87 21.44 -10.33 -7.98
CA GLU A 87 20.78 -9.45 -7.01
C GLU A 87 21.19 -9.76 -5.55
N PRO A 88 22.50 -9.77 -5.21
CA PRO A 88 22.99 -10.17 -3.89
C PRO A 88 22.54 -9.22 -2.78
N ASP A 89 22.43 -7.93 -3.08
CA ASP A 89 21.99 -6.92 -2.11
C ASP A 89 20.52 -7.11 -1.75
N LEU A 90 19.65 -7.37 -2.75
CA LEU A 90 18.23 -7.66 -2.51
C LEU A 90 18.06 -8.95 -1.69
N ALA A 91 18.80 -10.01 -2.03
CA ALA A 91 18.81 -11.26 -1.28
C ALA A 91 19.21 -11.04 0.19
N SER A 92 20.27 -10.28 0.42
CA SER A 92 20.73 -9.90 1.76
C SER A 92 19.66 -9.15 2.55
N ARG A 93 19.05 -8.10 1.95
CA ARG A 93 17.99 -7.30 2.60
C ARG A 93 16.77 -8.13 2.97
N CYS A 94 16.38 -9.08 2.13
CA CYS A 94 15.25 -9.98 2.38
C CYS A 94 15.61 -11.16 3.30
N GLY A 95 16.85 -11.25 3.80
CA GLY A 95 17.30 -12.34 4.67
C GLY A 95 17.51 -13.68 3.95
N ALA A 96 17.64 -13.66 2.63
CA ALA A 96 17.88 -14.83 1.79
C ALA A 96 19.38 -15.20 1.74
N THR A 97 19.94 -15.55 2.90
CA THR A 97 21.36 -15.95 3.05
C THR A 97 21.65 -17.36 2.52
N SER A 98 20.62 -18.12 2.18
CA SER A 98 20.72 -19.43 1.51
C SER A 98 19.57 -19.61 0.54
N VAL A 99 19.78 -20.40 -0.51
CA VAL A 99 18.79 -20.72 -1.55
C VAL A 99 18.49 -22.23 -1.59
N PRO A 100 17.28 -22.66 -1.97
CA PRO A 100 16.11 -21.84 -2.30
C PRO A 100 15.48 -21.18 -1.07
N ARG A 101 14.87 -20.02 -1.26
CA ARG A 101 14.23 -19.24 -0.20
C ARG A 101 13.02 -18.51 -0.74
N ASP A 102 11.88 -18.68 -0.09
CA ASP A 102 10.66 -17.94 -0.41
C ASP A 102 10.43 -16.85 0.65
N VAL A 103 10.24 -15.64 0.19
CA VAL A 103 9.91 -14.46 0.99
C VAL A 103 8.65 -13.83 0.40
N VAL A 104 7.69 -13.47 1.24
CA VAL A 104 6.52 -12.69 0.80
C VAL A 104 6.62 -11.27 1.31
N MET A 105 6.19 -10.33 0.48
CA MET A 105 5.90 -8.95 0.84
C MET A 105 4.40 -8.74 0.69
N PHE A 106 3.68 -8.52 1.78
CA PHE A 106 2.25 -8.23 1.75
C PHE A 106 1.96 -6.75 1.39
N PRO A 107 0.72 -6.41 0.99
CA PRO A 107 0.36 -5.05 0.62
C PRO A 107 0.49 -4.01 1.74
N ASP A 108 0.39 -4.44 3.00
CA ASP A 108 0.66 -3.56 4.13
C ASP A 108 2.15 -3.17 4.21
N GLY A 109 3.02 -3.99 3.62
CA GLY A 109 4.49 -3.90 3.68
C GLY A 109 5.12 -5.09 4.42
N THR A 110 4.35 -6.08 4.89
CA THR A 110 4.87 -7.07 5.83
C THR A 110 5.75 -8.02 5.05
N ILE A 111 7.02 -8.12 5.44
CA ILE A 111 7.93 -9.11 4.86
C ILE A 111 8.11 -10.29 5.79
N GLU A 112 7.84 -11.47 5.25
CA GLU A 112 7.99 -12.73 5.97
C GLU A 112 8.80 -13.72 5.15
N THR A 113 9.75 -14.38 5.80
CA THR A 113 10.35 -15.61 5.26
C THR A 113 9.33 -16.73 5.43
N LEU A 114 8.92 -17.33 4.32
CA LEU A 114 7.92 -18.38 4.30
C LEU A 114 8.51 -19.78 4.26
N ASN A 115 9.64 -19.94 3.58
CA ASN A 115 10.26 -21.24 3.39
C ASN A 115 11.78 -21.13 3.24
N VAL A 116 12.50 -22.10 3.81
CA VAL A 116 13.95 -22.26 3.70
C VAL A 116 14.27 -23.64 3.15
N GLY A 117 14.83 -23.67 1.94
CA GLY A 117 15.16 -24.92 1.27
C GLY A 117 14.00 -25.47 0.44
N TYR A 118 14.15 -26.72 0.01
CA TYR A 118 13.17 -27.37 -0.86
C TYR A 118 11.84 -27.61 -0.14
N MET A 119 10.73 -27.29 -0.79
CA MET A 119 9.37 -27.57 -0.33
C MET A 119 8.61 -28.40 -1.36
N GLN A 120 7.82 -29.38 -0.91
CA GLN A 120 7.03 -30.24 -1.80
C GLN A 120 5.76 -29.52 -2.29
N LYS A 121 5.21 -29.97 -3.43
CA LYS A 121 4.03 -29.35 -4.09
C LYS A 121 2.85 -29.11 -3.14
N SER A 122 2.43 -30.11 -2.37
CA SER A 122 1.26 -29.99 -1.49
C SER A 122 1.45 -28.94 -0.40
N GLN A 123 2.67 -28.85 0.15
CA GLN A 123 3.04 -27.82 1.13
C GLN A 123 3.07 -26.44 0.49
N TYR A 124 3.62 -26.34 -0.73
CA TYR A 124 3.68 -25.08 -1.46
C TYR A 124 2.28 -24.54 -1.80
N LEU A 125 1.34 -25.41 -2.22
CA LEU A 125 -0.05 -25.01 -2.47
C LEU A 125 -0.75 -24.49 -1.21
N ASN A 126 -0.47 -25.09 -0.04
CA ASN A 126 -0.99 -24.58 1.24
C ASN A 126 -0.41 -23.20 1.57
N LEU A 127 0.90 -23.03 1.35
CA LEU A 127 1.57 -21.75 1.52
C LEU A 127 0.94 -20.65 0.64
N LEU A 128 0.73 -20.92 -0.66
CA LEU A 128 0.10 -19.97 -1.58
C LEU A 128 -1.31 -19.59 -1.14
N ARG A 129 -2.11 -20.56 -0.67
CA ARG A 129 -3.44 -20.30 -0.14
C ARG A 129 -3.40 -19.38 1.08
N GLU A 130 -2.48 -19.60 2.01
CA GLU A 130 -2.30 -18.73 3.19
C GLU A 130 -1.88 -17.31 2.81
N ILE A 131 -0.98 -17.17 1.83
CA ILE A 131 -0.57 -15.87 1.29
C ILE A 131 -1.78 -15.15 0.68
N SER A 132 -2.53 -15.80 -0.23
CA SER A 132 -3.67 -15.16 -0.92
C SER A 132 -4.75 -14.72 0.09
N GLU A 133 -5.11 -15.59 1.04
CA GLU A 133 -6.11 -15.27 2.06
C GLU A 133 -5.68 -14.15 3.00
N ARG A 134 -4.40 -14.06 3.34
CA ARG A 134 -3.87 -12.94 4.13
C ARG A 134 -3.80 -11.67 3.29
N GLY A 135 -3.36 -11.75 2.04
CA GLY A 135 -3.29 -10.63 1.10
C GLY A 135 -4.65 -9.93 0.94
N LYS A 136 -5.73 -10.70 0.80
CA LYS A 136 -7.11 -10.20 0.72
C LYS A 136 -7.52 -9.35 1.93
N ARG A 137 -6.98 -9.63 3.13
CA ARG A 137 -7.26 -8.84 4.35
C ARG A 137 -6.59 -7.46 4.34
N PHE A 138 -5.59 -7.27 3.48
CA PHE A 138 -4.84 -6.02 3.36
C PHE A 138 -5.25 -5.17 2.16
N ALA A 139 -6.23 -5.62 1.35
CA ALA A 139 -6.77 -4.83 0.26
C ALA A 139 -7.50 -3.60 0.82
N VAL A 140 -6.84 -2.44 0.79
CA VAL A 140 -7.43 -1.14 1.14
C VAL A 140 -8.30 -0.67 -0.03
N PRO A 141 -9.54 -0.19 0.20
CA PRO A 141 -10.35 0.39 -0.86
C PRO A 141 -9.65 1.59 -1.49
N LYS A 142 -9.66 1.67 -2.83
CA LYS A 142 -9.07 2.76 -3.61
C LYS A 142 -9.58 4.13 -3.10
N PRO A 143 -8.72 5.16 -2.95
CA PRO A 143 -9.17 6.49 -2.55
C PRO A 143 -10.24 7.02 -3.50
N VAL A 144 -11.35 7.52 -2.95
CA VAL A 144 -12.41 8.21 -3.70
C VAL A 144 -12.35 9.68 -3.30
N ASP A 145 -12.23 10.57 -4.28
CA ASP A 145 -12.33 12.01 -4.02
C ASP A 145 -13.69 12.33 -3.35
N PRO A 146 -13.75 13.27 -2.39
CA PRO A 146 -15.01 13.72 -1.86
C PRO A 146 -15.83 14.35 -3.00
N ALA A 147 -16.97 13.74 -3.31
CA ALA A 147 -17.87 14.23 -4.35
C ALA A 147 -18.29 15.69 -4.07
N PRO A 148 -18.33 16.57 -5.09
CA PRO A 148 -18.72 17.95 -4.89
C PRO A 148 -20.19 18.06 -4.45
N PRO A 149 -20.54 19.08 -3.63
CA PRO A 149 -21.90 19.21 -3.09
C PRO A 149 -22.89 19.50 -4.22
N SER A 150 -23.85 18.58 -4.42
CA SER A 150 -24.94 18.78 -5.37
C SER A 150 -25.92 19.84 -4.87
N THR A 151 -26.13 20.87 -5.67
CA THR A 151 -27.05 21.98 -5.41
C THR A 151 -28.49 21.48 -5.38
N ILE A 152 -29.19 21.75 -4.26
CA ILE A 152 -30.62 21.46 -4.12
C ILE A 152 -31.40 22.46 -4.98
N ALA A 153 -31.90 22.00 -6.13
CA ALA A 153 -32.92 22.71 -6.88
C ALA A 153 -34.27 22.53 -6.16
N ALA A 154 -34.76 23.60 -5.55
CA ALA A 154 -36.09 23.66 -4.98
C ALA A 154 -37.14 23.78 -6.10
N SER A 155 -38.20 22.97 -6.02
CA SER A 155 -39.52 23.38 -6.50
C SER A 155 -40.65 22.61 -5.81
N PRO A 156 -41.86 23.20 -5.75
CA PRO A 156 -42.73 23.13 -4.57
C PRO A 156 -43.92 22.21 -4.78
N LEU A 157 -44.51 21.72 -3.68
CA LEU A 157 -45.81 21.09 -3.71
C LEU A 157 -46.80 21.76 -2.74
N THR A 158 -47.93 22.08 -3.36
CA THR A 158 -49.16 22.71 -2.90
C THR A 158 -49.99 21.84 -1.96
N ASP A 159 -50.50 22.50 -0.91
CA ASP A 159 -51.84 22.49 -0.31
C ASP A 159 -52.75 21.24 -0.41
N SER A 160 -53.10 20.65 0.74
CA SER A 160 -54.51 20.65 1.21
C SER A 160 -54.72 19.90 2.54
N ARG A 161 -54.95 20.71 3.59
CA ARG A 161 -56.14 20.73 4.49
C ARG A 161 -56.61 19.43 5.19
N SER A 162 -56.52 19.41 6.52
CA SER A 162 -57.65 19.53 7.49
C SER A 162 -57.42 18.73 8.80
N THR A 163 -57.39 19.45 9.92
CA THR A 163 -57.55 19.00 11.33
C THR A 163 -59.07 18.97 11.69
N PRO A 164 -59.57 18.60 12.91
CA PRO A 164 -58.87 18.56 14.21
C PRO A 164 -59.32 17.57 15.34
N LYS A 165 -58.45 17.49 16.38
CA LYS A 165 -58.71 17.52 17.85
C LYS A 165 -58.89 16.22 18.72
N ALA A 166 -57.96 16.11 19.69
CA ALA A 166 -58.02 15.60 21.10
C ALA A 166 -58.40 14.12 21.36
N GLU A 167 -57.92 13.39 22.36
CA GLU A 167 -57.02 13.59 23.52
C GLU A 167 -56.61 12.18 24.05
N ASN A 168 -55.33 12.03 24.41
CA ASN A 168 -54.73 11.21 25.47
C ASN A 168 -55.04 9.70 25.65
N SER A 169 -54.03 8.83 25.49
CA SER A 169 -53.59 7.81 26.48
C SER A 169 -52.56 6.84 25.85
N ASP A 170 -51.47 6.62 26.58
CA ASP A 170 -50.50 5.52 26.54
C ASP A 170 -50.49 4.56 25.34
N SER A 171 -49.36 4.54 24.60
CA SER A 171 -48.52 3.35 24.46
C SER A 171 -47.37 3.61 23.47
N ARG A 172 -46.15 3.42 23.98
CA ARG A 172 -44.83 3.31 23.32
C ARG A 172 -44.85 2.83 21.85
N PRO A 173 -44.10 3.50 20.96
CA PRO A 173 -43.49 2.80 19.83
C PRO A 173 -41.98 3.03 19.71
N SER A 174 -41.30 1.91 19.46
CA SER A 174 -40.03 1.68 18.78
C SER A 174 -39.31 2.91 18.18
N VAL A 175 -38.18 3.28 18.79
CA VAL A 175 -37.11 3.99 18.09
C VAL A 175 -36.30 2.93 17.34
N VAL A 176 -36.53 2.86 16.03
CA VAL A 176 -35.57 2.29 15.10
C VAL A 176 -34.43 3.30 15.02
N VAL A 177 -33.31 2.97 15.67
CA VAL A 177 -32.07 3.71 15.50
C VAL A 177 -31.55 3.35 14.11
N ASN A 178 -31.63 4.31 13.19
CA ASN A 178 -30.78 4.30 12.02
C ASN A 178 -29.37 4.61 12.51
N GLU A 179 -28.50 3.61 12.50
CA GLU A 179 -27.07 3.73 12.76
C GLU A 179 -26.46 4.62 11.67
N ALA A 180 -26.53 5.92 11.90
CA ALA A 180 -25.68 6.89 11.25
C ALA A 180 -24.23 6.44 11.46
N ALA A 181 -23.48 6.32 10.37
CA ALA A 181 -22.03 6.22 10.44
C ALA A 181 -21.53 7.35 11.34
N GLU A 182 -20.93 7.00 12.48
CA GLU A 182 -20.43 7.99 13.41
C GLU A 182 -19.35 8.84 12.73
N PRO A 183 -19.41 10.17 12.87
CA PRO A 183 -18.31 11.04 12.47
C PRO A 183 -17.17 10.79 13.47
N SER A 184 -15.98 10.45 12.99
CA SER A 184 -14.78 10.51 13.82
C SER A 184 -14.58 11.97 14.28
N ILE A 185 -14.75 12.23 15.58
CA ILE A 185 -14.70 13.56 16.21
C ILE A 185 -13.26 14.09 16.36
N ASP A 186 -12.24 13.28 16.08
CA ASP A 186 -10.84 13.68 16.23
C ASP A 186 -10.28 14.36 14.96
N PRO A 187 -9.59 15.52 15.10
CA PRO A 187 -8.94 16.16 13.97
C PRO A 187 -7.87 15.23 13.36
N PRO A 188 -7.74 15.17 12.02
CA PRO A 188 -6.82 14.27 11.36
C PRO A 188 -5.37 14.62 11.70
N LEU A 189 -4.54 13.61 11.95
CA LEU A 189 -3.11 13.78 12.19
C LEU A 189 -2.48 14.48 10.98
N ILE A 190 -1.81 15.61 11.19
CA ILE A 190 -1.13 16.35 10.13
C ILE A 190 0.27 15.79 9.93
N GLY A 191 0.51 15.20 8.75
CA GLY A 191 1.79 14.63 8.37
C GLY A 191 2.85 15.71 8.15
N LEU A 192 4.08 15.41 8.55
CA LEU A 192 5.24 16.28 8.36
C LEU A 192 5.01 17.72 8.86
N GLU A 193 4.20 17.92 9.90
CA GLU A 193 3.87 19.26 10.43
C GLU A 193 3.35 20.25 9.36
N GLY A 194 2.73 19.73 8.30
CA GLY A 194 2.18 20.54 7.21
C GLY A 194 3.19 20.95 6.14
N PHE A 195 4.37 20.33 6.08
CA PHE A 195 5.31 20.50 4.97
C PHE A 195 5.00 19.55 3.80
N CYS A 196 5.28 20.03 2.58
CA CYS A 196 5.03 19.29 1.35
C CYS A 196 5.97 18.06 1.22
N PRO A 197 5.44 16.83 1.25
CA PRO A 197 6.26 15.61 1.21
C PRO A 197 7.01 15.43 -0.13
N VAL A 198 6.42 15.89 -1.24
CA VAL A 198 7.03 15.75 -2.59
C VAL A 198 8.26 16.63 -2.73
N LEU A 199 8.17 17.90 -2.35
CA LEU A 199 9.33 18.81 -2.41
C LEU A 199 10.40 18.41 -1.40
N LEU A 200 10.00 17.87 -0.24
CA LEU A 200 10.93 17.34 0.73
C LEU A 200 11.68 16.11 0.19
N HIS A 201 11.00 15.21 -0.50
CA HIS A 201 11.63 14.03 -1.11
C HIS A 201 12.51 14.40 -2.31
N ASP A 202 11.95 15.11 -3.30
CA ASP A 202 12.60 15.33 -4.59
C ASP A 202 13.70 16.40 -4.52
N GLN A 203 13.46 17.46 -3.74
CA GLN A 203 14.33 18.64 -3.71
C GLN A 203 15.07 18.80 -2.39
N ARG A 204 14.72 18.01 -1.36
CA ARG A 204 15.28 18.11 0.01
C ARG A 204 14.99 19.46 0.68
N ILE A 205 13.88 20.10 0.32
CA ILE A 205 13.49 21.41 0.82
C ILE A 205 12.20 21.30 1.64
N TRP A 206 12.23 21.85 2.86
CA TRP A 206 11.07 22.02 3.72
C TRP A 206 10.23 23.21 3.24
N THR A 207 9.32 22.94 2.30
CA THR A 207 8.37 23.94 1.80
C THR A 207 7.01 23.72 2.45
N ALA A 208 6.47 24.74 3.12
CA ALA A 208 5.15 24.66 3.74
C ALA A 208 4.10 24.33 2.67
N GLY A 209 3.20 23.40 2.98
CA GLY A 209 2.06 23.09 2.15
C GLY A 209 0.95 24.12 2.31
N ASN A 210 0.05 24.18 1.33
CA ASN A 210 -1.19 24.93 1.41
C ASN A 210 -2.23 24.09 2.17
N ASP A 211 -2.87 24.68 3.17
CA ASP A 211 -3.88 24.03 4.03
C ASP A 211 -5.14 23.59 3.28
N LYS A 212 -5.38 24.15 2.08
CA LYS A 212 -6.47 23.77 1.18
C LYS A 212 -6.10 22.66 0.20
N ILE A 213 -4.80 22.43 -0.02
CA ILE A 213 -4.32 21.41 -0.97
C ILE A 213 -3.85 20.22 -0.14
N THR A 214 -4.75 19.27 0.07
CA THR A 214 -4.53 18.14 0.99
C THR A 214 -4.85 16.78 0.38
N ALA A 215 -4.23 15.74 0.93
CA ALA A 215 -4.53 14.35 0.63
C ALA A 215 -4.30 13.50 1.87
N ASP A 216 -5.20 12.56 2.11
CA ASP A 216 -5.12 11.64 3.24
C ASP A 216 -4.48 10.32 2.78
N TYR A 217 -3.51 9.83 3.54
CA TYR A 217 -2.85 8.57 3.29
C TYR A 217 -2.56 7.86 4.61
N ARG A 218 -3.02 6.61 4.73
CA ARG A 218 -2.89 5.78 5.95
C ARG A 218 -3.34 6.48 7.24
N GLY A 219 -4.42 7.28 7.16
CA GLY A 219 -4.98 8.01 8.31
C GLY A 219 -4.23 9.29 8.69
N VAL A 220 -3.26 9.71 7.88
CA VAL A 220 -2.50 10.95 8.06
C VAL A 220 -2.84 11.91 6.92
N ARG A 221 -3.12 13.16 7.25
CA ARG A 221 -3.39 14.24 6.29
C ARG A 221 -2.09 14.95 5.92
N TYR A 222 -1.75 14.96 4.64
CA TYR A 222 -0.63 15.70 4.10
C TYR A 222 -1.10 16.96 3.37
N THR A 223 -0.31 18.02 3.43
CA THR A 223 -0.53 19.28 2.72
C THR A 223 0.52 19.42 1.61
N PHE A 224 0.21 20.17 0.56
CA PHE A 224 1.08 20.29 -0.62
C PHE A 224 1.27 21.74 -1.06
N ALA A 225 2.48 22.05 -1.55
CA ALA A 225 2.80 23.39 -2.03
C ALA A 225 2.04 23.78 -3.32
N SER A 226 1.63 22.79 -4.11
CA SER A 226 0.83 22.97 -5.33
C SER A 226 -0.03 21.74 -5.62
N GLU A 227 -1.06 21.90 -6.46
CA GLU A 227 -1.90 20.78 -6.92
C GLU A 227 -1.07 19.73 -7.68
N GLY A 228 -0.08 20.16 -8.46
CA GLY A 228 0.82 19.23 -9.16
C GLY A 228 1.63 18.36 -8.21
N ASN A 229 2.07 18.90 -7.06
CA ASN A 229 2.73 18.10 -6.02
C ASN A 229 1.75 17.09 -5.39
N ARG A 230 0.49 17.49 -5.15
CA ARG A 230 -0.55 16.58 -4.64
C ARG A 230 -0.81 15.43 -5.61
N GLU A 231 -0.97 15.71 -6.89
CA GLU A 231 -1.16 14.68 -7.92
C GLU A 231 0.02 13.72 -8.02
N GLN A 232 1.25 14.23 -7.91
CA GLN A 232 2.46 13.41 -7.89
C GLN A 232 2.50 12.50 -6.67
N PHE A 233 2.12 13.01 -5.49
CA PHE A 233 2.01 12.20 -4.28
C PHE A 233 0.99 11.07 -4.45
N LEU A 234 -0.18 11.36 -4.99
CA LEU A 234 -1.26 10.38 -5.16
C LEU A 234 -0.89 9.23 -6.10
N LYS A 235 0.06 9.41 -7.03
CA LYS A 235 0.56 8.33 -7.90
C LYS A 235 1.36 7.27 -7.13
N ASN A 236 2.11 7.68 -6.11
CA ASN A 236 2.90 6.76 -5.27
C ASN A 236 3.10 7.33 -3.85
N PRO A 237 2.07 7.31 -2.99
CA PRO A 237 2.14 7.95 -1.68
C PRO A 237 3.22 7.36 -0.77
N SER A 238 3.47 6.04 -0.86
CA SER A 238 4.48 5.34 -0.08
C SER A 238 5.92 5.82 -0.32
N LEU A 239 6.20 6.39 -1.50
CA LEU A 239 7.50 6.96 -1.81
C LEU A 239 7.77 8.26 -1.04
N TYR A 240 6.71 9.05 -0.84
CA TYR A 240 6.80 10.41 -0.32
C TYR A 240 6.48 10.52 1.17
N ALA A 241 5.59 9.67 1.67
CA ALA A 241 5.25 9.62 3.08
C ALA A 241 6.42 9.06 3.91
N PRO A 242 6.62 9.57 5.14
CA PRO A 242 7.56 8.96 6.08
C PRO A 242 7.27 7.47 6.31
N GLN A 243 8.33 6.69 6.43
CA GLN A 243 8.25 5.28 6.82
C GLN A 243 7.72 5.17 8.25
N ASP A 244 7.12 4.02 8.56
CA ASP A 244 6.52 3.73 9.88
C ASP A 244 5.54 4.81 10.38
N LEU A 245 4.80 5.45 9.47
CA LEU A 245 3.92 6.60 9.75
C LEU A 245 4.64 7.79 10.41
N GLY A 246 5.96 7.87 10.26
CA GLY A 246 6.79 8.88 10.91
C GLY A 246 7.22 8.51 12.33
N CYS A 247 6.99 7.27 12.78
CA CYS A 247 7.56 6.78 14.02
C CYS A 247 9.08 6.60 13.95
N ASP A 248 9.73 6.70 15.10
CA ASP A 248 11.15 6.45 15.26
C ASP A 248 11.46 4.97 15.01
N ALA A 249 12.13 4.69 13.89
CA ALA A 249 12.46 3.32 13.48
C ALA A 249 13.37 2.60 14.49
N VAL A 250 14.22 3.31 15.24
CA VAL A 250 15.08 2.72 16.28
C VAL A 250 14.23 2.31 17.48
N VAL A 251 13.41 3.22 18.00
CA VAL A 251 12.52 2.93 19.14
C VAL A 251 11.58 1.79 18.79
N LEU A 252 10.98 1.85 17.60
CA LEU A 252 10.09 0.81 17.10
C LEU A 252 10.82 -0.54 16.98
N THR A 253 12.08 -0.55 16.56
CA THR A 253 12.87 -1.79 16.46
C THR A 253 13.15 -2.39 17.81
N ASP A 254 13.77 -1.60 18.67
CA ASP A 254 14.40 -2.10 19.88
C ASP A 254 13.38 -2.30 21.00
N THR A 255 12.24 -1.59 20.96
CA THR A 255 11.23 -1.62 22.04
C THR A 255 9.84 -2.08 21.60
N GLN A 256 9.58 -2.21 20.29
CA GLN A 256 8.24 -2.50 19.74
C GLN A 256 7.19 -1.44 20.08
N ARG A 257 7.61 -0.25 20.55
CA ARG A 257 6.72 0.90 20.79
C ARG A 257 6.73 1.83 19.59
N ALA A 258 5.54 2.27 19.20
CA ALA A 258 5.36 3.19 18.10
C ALA A 258 5.41 4.64 18.57
N VAL A 259 6.61 5.16 18.76
CA VAL A 259 6.80 6.55 19.22
C VAL A 259 7.05 7.46 18.03
N THR A 260 6.33 8.57 17.92
CA THR A 260 6.48 9.52 16.81
C THR A 260 7.89 10.15 16.78
N GLY A 261 8.50 10.18 15.61
CA GLY A 261 9.73 10.92 15.35
C GLY A 261 9.48 12.39 15.03
N SER A 262 10.53 13.20 15.05
CA SER A 262 10.45 14.63 14.73
C SER A 262 11.03 14.92 13.36
N ILE A 263 10.43 15.88 12.64
CA ILE A 263 10.99 16.40 11.38
C ILE A 263 12.37 17.04 11.57
N ARG A 264 12.71 17.46 12.81
CA ARG A 264 14.04 18.00 13.17
C ARG A 264 15.13 16.94 13.06
N PHE A 265 14.78 15.67 13.20
CA PHE A 265 15.69 14.53 13.14
C PHE A 265 15.25 13.59 12.03
N GLY A 266 15.23 14.06 10.79
CA GLY A 266 15.01 13.23 9.61
C GLY A 266 16.29 12.60 9.06
N ALA A 267 16.19 11.41 8.46
CA ALA A 267 17.21 10.86 7.58
C ALA A 267 16.57 10.14 6.39
N PHE A 268 17.23 10.23 5.24
CA PHE A 268 16.86 9.43 4.07
C PHE A 268 17.71 8.18 3.98
N PHE A 269 17.07 7.06 3.64
CA PHE A 269 17.72 5.81 3.34
C PHE A 269 16.94 5.07 2.26
N ASP A 270 17.64 4.59 1.22
CA ASP A 270 17.04 3.90 0.07
C ASP A 270 15.87 4.67 -0.57
N GLY A 271 16.02 5.99 -0.71
CA GLY A 271 14.97 6.89 -1.23
C GLY A 271 13.88 7.28 -0.23
N HIS A 272 13.71 6.57 0.89
CA HIS A 272 12.60 6.81 1.81
C HIS A 272 13.00 7.70 3.00
N LEU A 273 12.04 8.47 3.52
CA LEU A 273 12.21 9.33 4.69
C LEU A 273 11.92 8.57 5.98
N TYR A 274 12.84 8.63 6.94
CA TYR A 274 12.68 8.16 8.31
C TYR A 274 12.78 9.34 9.27
N LEU A 275 11.94 9.37 10.29
CA LEU A 275 11.95 10.37 11.36
C LEU A 275 12.39 9.72 12.67
N PHE A 276 13.03 10.50 13.54
CA PHE A 276 13.57 10.00 14.81
C PHE A 276 13.18 10.95 15.95
N GLN A 277 13.01 10.41 17.15
CA GLN A 277 12.68 11.17 18.36
C GLN A 277 13.88 11.98 18.86
N SER A 278 15.10 11.50 18.59
CA SER A 278 16.35 12.14 19.01
C SER A 278 17.44 12.08 17.94
N PRO A 279 18.45 12.96 17.99
CA PRO A 279 19.60 12.88 17.09
C PRO A 279 20.41 11.60 17.30
N GLU A 280 20.47 11.06 18.53
CA GLU A 280 21.15 9.80 18.84
C GLU A 280 20.52 8.62 18.10
N ASN A 281 19.20 8.53 18.08
CA ASN A 281 18.48 7.47 17.35
C ASN A 281 18.69 7.59 15.85
N ARG A 282 18.66 8.82 15.30
CA ARG A 282 18.98 9.06 13.89
C ARG A 282 20.41 8.61 13.55
N ASP A 283 21.36 8.90 14.42
CA ASP A 283 22.76 8.56 14.17
C ASP A 283 23.01 7.05 14.33
N GLN A 284 22.36 6.40 15.29
CA GLN A 284 22.30 4.95 15.41
C GLN A 284 21.70 4.30 14.14
N PHE A 285 20.61 4.87 13.61
CA PHE A 285 20.03 4.42 12.35
C PHE A 285 21.04 4.54 11.20
N LYS A 286 21.72 5.68 11.05
CA LYS A 286 22.71 5.88 9.99
C LYS A 286 23.90 4.92 10.05
N GLN A 287 24.29 4.47 11.24
CA GLN A 287 25.39 3.51 11.42
C GLN A 287 25.04 2.10 10.94
N ASN A 288 23.79 1.68 11.08
CA ASN A 288 23.33 0.38 10.61
C ASN A 288 21.88 0.47 10.12
N PRO A 289 21.63 1.16 8.99
CA PRO A 289 20.27 1.46 8.56
C PRO A 289 19.50 0.19 8.22
N LEU A 290 20.18 -0.84 7.72
CA LEU A 290 19.57 -2.14 7.40
C LEU A 290 18.99 -2.86 8.64
N LYS A 291 19.52 -2.64 9.84
CA LYS A 291 18.93 -3.19 11.09
C LYS A 291 17.52 -2.62 11.33
N PHE A 292 17.36 -1.33 11.07
CA PHE A 292 16.17 -0.56 11.48
C PHE A 292 15.18 -0.36 10.33
N ALA A 293 15.68 -0.29 9.10
CA ALA A 293 14.91 -0.24 7.85
C ALA A 293 14.42 -1.62 7.39
N ARG A 294 14.42 -2.62 8.29
CA ARG A 294 13.69 -3.87 8.05
C ARG A 294 12.26 -3.50 7.68
N ILE A 295 11.78 -4.01 6.55
CA ILE A 295 10.47 -3.62 6.02
C ILE A 295 9.41 -4.13 7.00
N ARG A 296 8.89 -3.20 7.80
CA ARG A 296 7.82 -3.42 8.76
C ARG A 296 6.55 -2.83 8.20
N SER A 297 5.46 -3.54 8.46
CA SER A 297 4.17 -2.90 8.44
C SER A 297 3.23 -3.59 9.41
N ALA A 298 2.76 -2.83 10.37
CA ALA A 298 1.37 -2.89 10.80
C ALA A 298 1.04 -1.68 11.69
N LEU A 299 1.85 -0.63 11.64
CA LEU A 299 1.61 0.56 12.43
C LEU A 299 0.38 1.26 11.86
N ARG A 300 -0.66 1.29 12.68
CA ARG A 300 -1.87 2.07 12.47
C ARG A 300 -1.78 3.34 13.31
N VAL A 301 -2.49 4.39 12.90
CA VAL A 301 -2.45 5.68 13.59
C VAL A 301 -2.87 5.56 15.06
N ASP A 302 -3.80 4.64 15.39
CA ASP A 302 -4.27 4.37 16.76
C ASP A 302 -3.22 3.69 17.66
N GLN A 303 -2.13 3.16 17.09
CA GLN A 303 -1.06 2.50 17.83
C GLN A 303 0.09 3.46 18.18
N ILE A 304 0.09 4.68 17.65
CA ILE A 304 1.17 5.65 17.84
C ILE A 304 1.06 6.29 19.23
N GLU A 305 2.07 6.06 20.05
CA GLU A 305 2.24 6.70 21.35
C GLU A 305 2.77 8.13 21.17
N GLY A 306 2.11 9.09 21.81
CA GLY A 306 2.58 10.47 21.90
C GLY A 306 1.91 11.47 20.95
N THR A 307 0.98 11.07 20.08
CA THR A 307 0.25 11.98 19.18
C THR A 307 -1.22 12.18 19.54
N ARG A 308 -1.54 12.28 20.83
CA ARG A 308 -2.78 12.98 21.20
C ARG A 308 -2.55 14.46 21.38
N PHE A 309 -1.67 14.92 22.25
CA PHE A 309 -1.34 16.34 22.37
C PHE A 309 -0.01 16.46 23.12
N GLN A 310 1.01 17.04 22.48
CA GLN A 310 2.09 17.78 23.12
C GLN A 310 2.89 18.57 22.08
#